data_AF-A0A093F2E9-F1
#
_entry.id   AF-A0A093F2E9-F1
#
_cell.length_a   1.000
_cell.length_b   1.000
_cell.length_c   1.000
_cell.angle_alpha   90.00
_cell.angle_beta   90.00
_cell.angle_gamma   90.00
#
_symmetry.space_group_name_H-M   'P 1'
#
loop_
_entity.id
_entity.type
_entity.pdbx_description
1 polymer ?
#
loop_
_entity_poly.entity_id
_entity_poly.type
_entity_poly.pdbx_seq_one_letter_code
_entity_poly.pdbx_strand_id
1 'polypeptide(L)'
;MLSSLLKQPNIASFVGFVLHIIFGLLGFLTLFGKLPPSSEWILNLFSPFAFTAGISKMVKLGKYGPAFSAELYPFFNLYIILSLDSVLYLLLAIYFDKVLPGKYGVPYPPSFFLRPSYWFKPRTGYVGLRAGSERSHDPIPNNNIEPMPPGFDGKEAIRLNNITKIYKKKDKRTEALRGLSLNIYEGQITALLGHSGSGKTS
;
A
#
# COMPACT_ATOMS: atom_id res chain seq x y z
N MET A 1 -9.63 -0.16 7.12
CA MET A 1 -8.98 1.13 7.45
C MET A 1 -8.39 1.15 8.86
N LEU A 2 -9.18 0.90 9.91
CA LEU A 2 -8.65 0.88 11.30
C LEU A 2 -7.49 -0.11 11.53
N SER A 3 -7.45 -1.23 10.80
CA SER A 3 -6.35 -2.21 10.89
C SER A 3 -4.96 -1.68 10.52
N SER A 4 -4.88 -0.57 9.77
CA SER A 4 -3.60 0.08 9.48
C SER A 4 -3.15 0.96 10.66
N LEU A 5 -4.09 1.57 11.39
CA LEU A 5 -3.84 2.54 12.46
C LEU A 5 -3.29 1.94 13.76
N LEU A 6 -3.54 0.65 14.00
CA LEU A 6 -3.23 -0.02 15.26
C LEU A 6 -2.22 -1.14 15.03
N LYS A 7 -1.06 -1.05 15.71
CA LYS A 7 0.01 -2.05 15.67
C LYS A 7 -0.44 -3.47 16.03
N GLN A 8 -1.60 -3.61 16.67
CA GLN A 8 -2.22 -4.89 17.00
C GLN A 8 -3.49 -5.11 16.16
N PRO A 9 -3.46 -6.03 15.18
CA PRO A 9 -4.57 -6.23 14.24
C PRO A 9 -5.87 -6.65 14.92
N ASN A 10 -5.79 -7.43 16.01
CA ASN A 10 -6.96 -7.90 16.76
C ASN A 10 -7.73 -6.74 17.41
N ILE A 11 -7.04 -5.82 18.08
CA ILE A 11 -7.66 -4.64 18.69
C ILE A 11 -8.25 -3.73 17.61
N ALA A 12 -7.55 -3.57 16.49
CA ALA A 12 -8.01 -2.75 15.38
C ALA A 12 -9.31 -3.24 14.77
N SER A 13 -9.42 -4.55 14.57
CA SER A 13 -10.64 -5.18 14.07
C SER A 13 -11.79 -5.02 15.06
N PHE A 14 -11.53 -5.22 16.35
CA PHE A 14 -12.53 -5.10 17.42
C PHE A 14 -13.06 -3.67 17.55
N VAL A 15 -12.17 -2.67 17.62
CA VAL A 15 -12.56 -1.25 17.70
C VAL A 15 -13.34 -0.85 16.44
N GLY A 16 -12.91 -1.29 15.27
CA GLY A 16 -13.62 -1.02 14.01
C GLY A 16 -15.03 -1.59 14.00
N PHE A 17 -15.20 -2.82 14.50
CA PHE A 17 -16.49 -3.49 14.60
C PHE A 17 -17.43 -2.77 15.60
N VAL A 18 -16.93 -2.42 16.78
CA VAL A 18 -17.70 -1.66 17.79
C VAL A 18 -18.16 -0.31 17.24
N LEU A 19 -17.27 0.42 16.54
CA LEU A 19 -17.62 1.68 15.89
C LEU A 19 -18.75 1.49 14.87
N HIS A 20 -18.69 0.45 14.03
CA HIS A 20 -19.72 0.16 13.03
C HIS A 20 -21.09 -0.09 13.68
N ILE A 21 -21.13 -0.85 14.78
CA ILE A 21 -22.37 -1.09 15.52
C ILE A 21 -22.93 0.21 16.09
N ILE A 22 -22.10 1.06 16.70
CA ILE A 22 -22.55 2.32 17.29
C ILE A 22 -23.14 3.24 16.21
N PHE A 23 -22.44 3.42 15.08
CA PHE A 23 -22.94 4.26 13.98
C PHE A 23 -24.18 3.69 13.30
N GLY A 24 -24.28 2.35 13.17
CA GLY A 24 -25.49 1.68 12.69
C GLY A 24 -26.68 1.89 13.62
N LEU A 25 -26.49 1.72 14.93
CA LEU A 25 -27.53 1.95 15.95
C LEU A 25 -27.97 3.43 15.98
N LEU A 26 -27.01 4.35 15.82
CA LEU A 26 -27.30 5.78 15.69
C LEU A 26 -28.11 6.09 14.43
N GLY A 27 -27.84 5.39 13.32
CA GLY A 27 -28.63 5.47 12.10
C GLY A 27 -30.06 4.96 12.29
N PHE A 28 -30.25 3.93 13.10
CA PHE A 28 -31.60 3.42 13.42
C PHE A 28 -32.46 4.42 14.21
N LEU A 29 -31.85 5.28 15.03
CA LEU A 29 -32.57 6.34 15.75
C LEU A 29 -33.25 7.36 14.82
N THR A 30 -32.81 7.48 13.55
CA THR A 30 -33.48 8.31 12.54
C THR A 30 -34.91 7.83 12.25
N LEU A 31 -35.19 6.52 12.42
CA LEU A 31 -36.52 5.93 12.24
C LEU A 31 -37.54 6.55 13.21
N PHE A 32 -37.12 6.83 14.45
CA PHE A 32 -37.96 7.44 15.47
C PHE A 32 -38.06 8.97 15.38
N GLY A 33 -37.41 9.60 14.39
CA GLY A 33 -37.46 11.05 14.18
C GLY A 33 -36.79 11.86 15.29
N LYS A 34 -35.90 11.24 16.09
CA LYS A 34 -35.24 11.87 17.23
C LYS A 34 -33.98 12.68 16.86
N LEU A 35 -33.63 12.78 15.57
CA LEU A 35 -32.41 13.43 15.12
C LEU A 35 -32.72 14.72 14.34
N PRO A 36 -32.04 15.85 14.67
CA PRO A 36 -32.18 17.09 13.92
C PRO A 36 -31.57 16.99 12.50
N PRO A 37 -32.06 17.76 11.52
CA PRO A 37 -31.60 17.67 10.13
C PRO A 37 -30.09 17.89 9.95
N SER A 38 -29.49 18.74 10.78
CA SER A 38 -28.05 19.08 10.70
C SER A 38 -27.14 17.92 11.11
N SER A 39 -27.59 17.06 12.03
CA SER A 39 -26.79 15.89 12.43
C SER A 39 -26.85 14.77 11.40
N GLU A 40 -27.94 14.67 10.63
CA GLU A 40 -28.03 13.69 9.53
C GLU A 40 -26.95 13.92 8.47
N TRP A 41 -26.64 15.17 8.14
CA TRP A 41 -25.62 15.50 7.13
C TRP A 41 -24.20 15.10 7.56
N ILE A 42 -23.84 15.36 8.82
CA ILE A 42 -22.51 15.03 9.35
C ILE A 42 -22.37 13.52 9.54
N LEU A 43 -23.42 12.86 10.03
CA LEU A 43 -23.42 11.43 10.28
C LEU A 43 -23.52 10.62 8.98
N ASN A 44 -24.05 11.20 7.89
CA ASN A 44 -24.04 10.59 6.56
C ASN A 44 -22.64 10.35 6.00
N LEU A 45 -21.61 11.00 6.56
CA LEU A 45 -20.20 10.73 6.21
C LEU A 45 -19.70 9.36 6.72
N PHE A 46 -20.47 8.73 7.62
CA PHE A 46 -20.23 7.37 8.07
C PHE A 46 -21.16 6.41 7.32
N SER A 47 -20.59 5.62 6.42
CA SER A 47 -21.35 4.67 5.57
C SER A 47 -22.35 3.77 6.32
N PRO A 48 -22.04 3.21 7.52
CA PRO A 48 -23.01 2.42 8.29
C PRO A 48 -24.25 3.22 8.74
N PHE A 49 -24.06 4.51 9.06
CA PHE A 49 -25.15 5.41 9.40
C PHE A 49 -25.95 5.77 8.13
N ALA A 50 -25.28 6.13 7.04
CA ALA A 50 -25.92 6.52 5.78
C ALA A 50 -26.82 5.41 5.23
N PHE A 51 -26.34 4.17 5.27
CA PHE A 51 -27.11 2.99 4.87
C PHE A 51 -28.36 2.81 5.74
N THR A 52 -28.21 2.84 7.07
CA THR A 52 -29.33 2.63 8.01
C THR A 52 -30.35 3.78 7.96
N ALA A 53 -29.89 5.03 7.77
CA ALA A 53 -30.74 6.19 7.57
C ALA A 53 -31.49 6.12 6.22
N GLY A 54 -30.82 5.64 5.16
CA GLY A 54 -31.44 5.37 3.86
C GLY A 54 -32.58 4.34 3.94
N ILE A 55 -32.34 3.22 4.63
CA ILE A 55 -33.38 2.21 4.90
C ILE A 55 -34.51 2.79 5.75
N SER A 56 -34.21 3.59 6.77
CA SER A 56 -35.23 4.26 7.60
C SER A 56 -36.12 5.20 6.78
N LYS A 57 -35.55 5.95 5.82
CA LYS A 57 -36.30 6.79 4.88
C LYS A 57 -37.16 5.96 3.93
N MET A 58 -36.65 4.83 3.42
CA MET A 58 -37.40 3.89 2.59
C MET A 58 -38.60 3.28 3.33
N VAL A 59 -38.42 2.85 4.58
CA VAL A 59 -39.49 2.27 5.41
C VAL A 59 -40.57 3.30 5.77
N LYS A 60 -40.20 4.55 6.05
CA LYS A 60 -41.17 5.64 6.25
C LYS A 60 -41.98 5.90 4.97
N LEU A 61 -41.32 5.91 3.81
CA LEU A 61 -41.99 6.07 2.52
C LEU A 61 -43.01 4.94 2.27
N GLY A 62 -42.64 3.70 2.59
CA GLY A 62 -43.54 2.54 2.48
C GLY A 62 -44.71 2.54 3.45
N LYS A 63 -44.60 3.19 4.62
CA LYS A 63 -45.68 3.28 5.62
C LYS A 63 -46.67 4.42 5.40
N TYR A 64 -46.23 5.55 4.84
CA TYR A 64 -47.08 6.76 4.73
C TYR A 64 -47.67 6.99 3.32
N GLY A 65 -47.44 6.08 2.38
CA GLY A 65 -47.99 6.16 1.02
C GLY A 65 -47.40 7.31 0.19
N PRO A 66 -47.65 7.35 -1.14
CA PRO A 66 -46.99 8.27 -2.06
C PRO A 66 -47.61 9.66 -1.98
N ALA A 67 -47.33 10.41 -0.91
CA ALA A 67 -47.60 11.84 -0.89
C ALA A 67 -46.53 12.56 -1.72
N PHE A 68 -46.78 12.61 -3.03
CA PHE A 68 -46.24 13.55 -4.01
C PHE A 68 -44.71 13.55 -4.28
N SER A 69 -44.39 12.94 -5.43
CA SER A 69 -43.40 13.38 -6.44
C SER A 69 -41.92 13.44 -6.04
N ALA A 70 -41.21 12.33 -6.23
CA ALA A 70 -39.84 12.25 -6.80
C ALA A 70 -39.27 10.83 -6.62
N GLU A 71 -39.86 9.82 -7.28
CA GLU A 71 -39.58 8.40 -7.04
C GLU A 71 -38.11 7.96 -7.22
N LEU A 72 -37.24 8.79 -7.81
CA LEU A 72 -35.81 8.52 -7.96
C LEU A 72 -34.90 9.35 -7.04
N TYR A 73 -35.38 10.45 -6.47
CA TYR A 73 -34.52 11.44 -5.80
C TYR A 73 -33.92 10.96 -4.46
N PRO A 74 -34.67 10.25 -3.59
CA PRO A 74 -34.12 9.70 -2.35
C PRO A 74 -33.09 8.60 -2.60
N PHE A 75 -33.35 7.74 -3.61
CA PHE A 75 -32.45 6.64 -3.97
C PHE A 75 -31.18 7.15 -4.62
N PHE A 76 -31.30 8.07 -5.60
CA PHE A 76 -30.14 8.65 -6.27
C PHE A 76 -29.23 9.41 -5.30
N ASN A 77 -29.82 10.16 -4.36
CA ASN A 77 -29.06 10.83 -3.31
C ASN A 77 -28.33 9.83 -2.39
N LEU A 78 -28.97 8.73 -2.01
CA LEU A 78 -28.33 7.65 -1.23
C LEU A 78 -27.15 7.02 -1.99
N TYR A 79 -27.33 6.73 -3.28
CA TYR A 79 -26.27 6.17 -4.13
C TYR A 79 -25.08 7.13 -4.29
N ILE A 80 -25.33 8.43 -4.46
CA ILE A 80 -24.25 9.43 -4.53
C ILE A 80 -23.45 9.46 -3.23
N ILE A 81 -24.12 9.48 -2.08
CA ILE A 81 -23.46 9.56 -0.77
C ILE A 81 -22.65 8.29 -0.50
N LEU A 82 -23.19 7.11 -0.78
CA LEU A 82 -22.45 5.84 -0.65
C LEU A 82 -21.26 5.72 -1.63
N SER A 83 -21.42 6.21 -2.86
CA SER A 83 -20.34 6.22 -3.83
C SER A 83 -19.22 7.18 -3.41
N LEU A 84 -19.58 8.35 -2.89
CA LEU A 84 -18.62 9.34 -2.38
C LEU A 84 -17.85 8.78 -1.18
N ASP A 85 -18.53 8.14 -0.23
CA ASP A 85 -17.93 7.48 0.93
C ASP A 85 -16.97 6.37 0.51
N SER A 86 -17.35 5.54 -0.48
CA SER A 86 -16.49 4.47 -1.00
C SER A 86 -15.18 5.01 -1.55
N VAL A 87 -15.25 6.08 -2.37
CA VAL A 87 -14.06 6.75 -2.93
C VAL A 87 -13.23 7.40 -1.82
N LEU A 88 -13.88 8.06 -0.85
CA LEU A 88 -13.20 8.69 0.29
C LEU A 88 -12.47 7.65 1.15
N TYR A 89 -13.11 6.53 1.47
CA TYR A 89 -12.49 5.43 2.22
C TYR A 89 -11.37 4.75 1.43
N LEU A 90 -11.48 4.62 0.11
CA LEU A 90 -10.41 4.11 -0.72
C LEU A 90 -9.18 5.05 -0.68
N LEU A 91 -9.40 6.35 -0.85
CA LEU A 91 -8.35 7.37 -0.76
C LEU A 91 -7.68 7.37 0.62
N LEU A 92 -8.49 7.34 1.67
CA LEU A 92 -7.99 7.33 3.04
C LEU A 92 -7.31 5.99 3.38
N ALA A 93 -7.65 4.89 2.71
CA ALA A 93 -7.00 3.57 2.91
C ALA A 93 -5.62 3.56 2.28
N ILE A 94 -5.50 4.13 1.08
CA ILE A 94 -4.21 4.38 0.42
C ILE A 94 -3.37 5.34 1.28
N TYR A 95 -3.99 6.38 1.85
CA TYR A 95 -3.31 7.31 2.75
C TYR A 95 -2.73 6.60 3.98
N PHE A 96 -3.52 5.80 4.70
CA PHE A 96 -3.04 5.11 5.89
C PHE A 96 -1.99 4.03 5.58
N ASP A 97 -2.14 3.29 4.49
CA ASP A 97 -1.15 2.29 4.05
C ASP A 97 0.23 2.90 3.78
N LYS A 98 0.28 4.18 3.36
CA LYS A 98 1.54 4.89 3.06
C LYS A 98 2.06 5.77 4.20
N VAL A 99 1.17 6.25 5.09
CA VAL A 99 1.52 7.08 6.25
C VAL A 99 1.94 6.26 7.47
N LEU A 100 1.45 5.02 7.58
CA LEU A 100 1.85 4.08 8.64
C LEU A 100 2.74 3.00 8.02
N PRO A 101 4.04 3.27 7.82
CA PRO A 101 4.94 2.25 7.32
C PRO A 101 4.93 1.08 8.31
N GLY A 102 4.60 -0.11 7.81
CA GLY A 102 4.89 -1.36 8.51
C GLY A 102 6.38 -1.45 8.83
N LYS A 103 6.77 -2.46 9.62
CA LYS A 103 8.11 -2.63 10.23
C LYS A 103 9.33 -2.50 9.28
N TYR A 104 9.16 -2.48 7.96
CA TYR A 104 10.22 -2.34 6.94
C TYR A 104 9.92 -1.33 5.81
N GLY A 105 8.86 -0.51 5.92
CA GLY A 105 8.47 0.45 4.88
C GLY A 105 9.15 1.81 4.99
N VAL A 106 9.56 2.41 3.86
CA VAL A 106 10.06 3.80 3.83
C VAL A 106 8.84 4.74 3.81
N PRO A 107 8.69 5.69 4.76
CA PRO A 107 7.54 6.59 4.80
C PRO A 107 7.56 7.52 3.58
N TYR A 108 6.44 7.57 2.85
CA TYR A 108 6.26 8.54 1.76
C TYR A 108 5.72 9.88 2.31
N PRO A 109 6.12 11.04 1.72
CA PRO A 109 5.66 12.35 2.17
C PRO A 109 4.14 12.55 1.94
N PRO A 110 3.45 13.30 2.82
CA PRO A 110 1.99 13.42 2.82
C PRO A 110 1.38 14.07 1.55
N SER A 111 2.16 14.80 0.75
CA SER A 111 1.72 15.43 -0.51
C SER A 111 1.93 14.58 -1.77
N PHE A 112 2.18 13.27 -1.61
CA PHE A 112 2.49 12.36 -2.72
C PHE A 112 1.39 12.24 -3.79
N PHE A 113 0.12 12.38 -3.38
CA PHE A 113 -1.03 12.20 -4.27
C PHE A 113 -1.11 13.23 -5.42
N LEU A 114 -0.49 14.42 -5.24
CA LEU A 114 -0.52 15.53 -6.20
C LEU A 114 0.68 15.54 -7.16
N ARG A 115 1.61 14.58 -7.07
CA ARG A 115 2.78 14.54 -7.95
C ARG A 115 2.51 13.64 -9.18
N PRO A 116 2.48 14.19 -10.41
CA PRO A 116 2.28 13.40 -11.64
C PRO A 116 3.35 12.32 -11.84
N SER A 117 4.54 12.50 -11.26
CA SER A 117 5.64 11.53 -11.29
C SER A 117 5.37 10.21 -10.54
N TYR A 118 4.29 10.14 -9.75
CA TYR A 118 3.85 8.89 -9.12
C TYR A 118 2.99 8.03 -10.06
N TRP A 119 1.97 8.65 -10.67
CA TRP A 119 1.08 7.99 -11.62
C TRP A 119 1.79 7.66 -12.93
N PHE A 120 2.67 8.57 -13.35
CA PHE A 120 3.58 8.38 -14.45
C PHE A 120 4.98 8.27 -13.89
N LYS A 121 5.32 7.08 -13.36
CA LYS A 121 6.74 6.74 -13.33
C LYS A 121 7.22 6.83 -14.79
N PRO A 122 8.24 7.66 -15.10
CA PRO A 122 9.02 7.34 -16.27
C PRO A 122 9.42 5.88 -16.09
N ARG A 123 9.33 5.08 -17.15
CA ARG A 123 10.25 3.94 -17.25
C ARG A 123 11.65 4.56 -17.28
N THR A 124 12.15 5.02 -16.13
CA THR A 124 13.57 5.09 -15.90
C THR A 124 13.94 3.64 -16.04
N GLY A 125 14.43 3.31 -17.24
CA GLY A 125 14.97 2.00 -17.50
C GLY A 125 15.84 1.69 -16.30
N TYR A 126 15.58 0.54 -15.69
CA TYR A 126 16.72 -0.33 -15.50
C TYR A 126 17.47 -0.24 -16.82
N VAL A 127 18.55 0.55 -16.84
CA VAL A 127 19.58 0.42 -17.85
C VAL A 127 20.20 -0.93 -17.52
N GLY A 128 19.43 -2.00 -17.76
CA GLY A 128 19.97 -3.19 -18.35
C GLY A 128 20.60 -2.65 -19.61
N LEU A 129 21.91 -2.43 -19.52
CA LEU A 129 22.76 -2.43 -20.68
C LEU A 129 22.25 -3.59 -21.51
N ARG A 130 21.59 -3.25 -22.62
CA ARG A 130 21.33 -4.19 -23.69
C ARG A 130 22.63 -4.95 -23.84
N ALA A 131 22.53 -6.27 -23.77
CA ALA A 131 23.56 -7.19 -24.20
C ALA A 131 23.80 -6.92 -25.69
N GLY A 132 24.55 -5.85 -25.98
CA GLY A 132 25.27 -5.68 -27.21
C GLY A 132 26.38 -6.71 -27.14
N SER A 133 26.27 -7.68 -28.02
CA SER A 133 27.30 -8.57 -28.49
C SER A 133 28.67 -7.87 -28.56
N GLU A 134 29.44 -7.86 -27.48
CA GLU A 134 30.87 -7.64 -27.53
C GLU A 134 31.58 -8.64 -26.61
N ARG A 135 32.29 -9.51 -27.30
CA ARG A 135 33.24 -10.54 -26.89
C ARG A 135 34.06 -10.18 -25.65
N SER A 136 34.32 -11.22 -24.85
CA SER A 136 35.52 -11.41 -24.02
C SER A 136 35.90 -10.25 -23.10
N HIS A 137 35.32 -10.26 -21.89
CA HIS A 137 36.05 -9.82 -20.71
C HIS A 137 36.12 -11.02 -19.77
N ASP A 138 37.25 -11.72 -19.84
CA ASP A 138 37.65 -12.66 -18.81
C ASP A 138 37.58 -11.93 -17.46
N PRO A 139 37.06 -12.58 -16.40
CA PRO A 139 37.11 -12.01 -15.07
C PRO A 139 38.60 -11.80 -14.77
N ILE A 140 38.99 -10.56 -14.47
CA ILE A 140 40.31 -10.29 -13.86
C ILE A 140 40.43 -11.29 -12.71
N PRO A 141 41.45 -12.17 -12.70
CA PRO A 141 41.61 -13.17 -11.67
C PRO A 141 41.94 -12.41 -10.38
N ASN A 142 40.90 -12.06 -9.63
CA ASN A 142 41.07 -11.57 -8.28
C ASN A 142 41.51 -12.79 -7.47
N ASN A 143 42.64 -12.68 -6.78
CA ASN A 143 43.31 -13.76 -6.07
C ASN A 143 42.49 -14.39 -4.92
N ASN A 144 41.23 -13.97 -4.77
CA ASN A 144 40.27 -14.36 -3.74
C ASN A 144 39.02 -15.07 -4.31
N ILE A 145 39.02 -15.41 -5.60
CA ILE A 145 37.91 -16.09 -6.27
C ILE A 145 38.38 -17.48 -6.69
N GLU A 146 37.74 -18.51 -6.15
CA GLU A 146 38.00 -19.88 -6.58
C GLU A 146 37.53 -20.08 -8.03
N PRO A 147 38.31 -20.80 -8.85
CA PRO A 147 37.91 -21.15 -10.20
C PRO A 147 36.61 -21.97 -10.17
N MET A 148 35.75 -21.70 -11.14
CA MET A 148 34.44 -22.31 -11.26
C MET A 148 34.53 -23.85 -11.40
N PRO A 149 33.69 -24.63 -10.69
CA PRO A 149 33.69 -26.08 -10.83
C PRO A 149 33.22 -26.50 -12.24
N PRO A 150 33.88 -27.50 -12.87
CA PRO A 150 33.50 -27.98 -14.19
C PRO A 150 32.08 -28.58 -14.15
N GLY A 151 31.22 -28.17 -15.09
CA GLY A 151 29.82 -28.63 -15.20
C GLY A 151 28.74 -27.62 -14.80
N PHE A 152 29.14 -26.43 -14.34
CA PHE A 152 28.26 -25.29 -14.10
C PHE A 152 28.26 -24.27 -15.25
N ASP A 153 29.00 -24.52 -16.33
CA ASP A 153 29.13 -23.62 -17.47
C ASP A 153 27.75 -23.27 -18.04
N GLY A 154 27.41 -21.98 -18.03
CA GLY A 154 26.11 -21.48 -18.51
C GLY A 154 24.93 -21.69 -17.56
N LYS A 155 25.12 -22.21 -16.34
CA LYS A 155 24.06 -22.39 -15.32
C LYS A 155 24.03 -21.25 -14.28
N GLU A 156 24.45 -20.04 -14.68
CA GLU A 156 24.39 -18.85 -13.83
C GLU A 156 22.92 -18.46 -13.58
N ALA A 157 22.41 -18.69 -12.36
CA ALA A 157 21.06 -18.30 -11.98
C ALA A 157 20.98 -16.81 -11.62
N ILE A 158 22.03 -16.27 -10.98
CA ILE A 158 22.11 -14.86 -10.60
C ILE A 158 23.53 -14.36 -10.89
N ARG A 159 23.64 -13.27 -11.66
CA ARG A 159 24.90 -12.60 -11.98
C ARG A 159 24.88 -11.16 -11.47
N LEU A 160 25.77 -10.85 -10.55
CA LEU A 160 25.99 -9.51 -10.02
C LEU A 160 27.33 -9.01 -10.58
N ASN A 161 27.31 -7.88 -11.29
CA ASN A 161 28.52 -7.29 -11.85
C ASN A 161 28.67 -5.85 -11.33
N ASN A 162 29.77 -5.57 -10.63
CA ASN A 162 30.17 -4.24 -10.15
C ASN A 162 29.06 -3.46 -9.42
N ILE A 163 28.33 -4.13 -8.51
CA ILE A 163 27.22 -3.53 -7.77
C ILE A 163 27.74 -2.62 -6.66
N THR A 164 27.30 -1.37 -6.69
CA THR A 164 27.59 -0.36 -5.66
C THR A 164 26.30 0.15 -5.04
N LYS A 165 26.24 0.17 -3.71
CA LYS A 165 25.05 0.61 -2.96
C LYS A 165 25.45 1.58 -1.86
N ILE A 166 24.86 2.78 -1.90
CA ILE A 166 25.15 3.86 -0.96
C ILE A 166 23.85 4.23 -0.23
N TYR A 167 23.87 4.14 1.10
CA TYR A 167 22.80 4.67 1.95
C TYR A 167 23.14 6.10 2.39
N LYS A 168 22.17 7.00 2.25
CA LYS A 168 22.23 8.35 2.83
C LYS A 168 21.26 8.44 4.00
N LYS A 169 21.75 8.72 5.20
CA LYS A 169 20.90 9.00 6.37
C LYS A 169 21.36 10.30 7.03
N LYS A 170 20.47 11.29 7.04
CA LYS A 170 20.76 12.68 7.45
C LYS A 170 21.99 13.19 6.68
N ASP A 171 23.13 13.27 7.37
CA ASP A 171 24.40 13.80 6.87
C ASP A 171 25.48 12.72 6.68
N LYS A 172 25.19 11.46 7.02
CA LYS A 172 26.12 10.34 6.86
C LYS A 172 25.83 9.61 5.55
N ARG A 173 26.82 9.60 4.65
CA ARG A 173 26.89 8.66 3.53
C ARG A 173 27.59 7.40 4.00
N THR A 174 26.95 6.26 3.83
CA THR A 174 27.55 4.95 4.09
C THR A 174 27.44 4.11 2.83
N GLU A 175 28.60 3.82 2.25
CA GLU A 175 28.72 2.90 1.13
C GLU A 175 28.67 1.47 1.67
N ALA A 176 27.57 0.77 1.39
CA ALA A 176 27.31 -0.57 1.88
C ALA A 176 27.87 -1.66 0.95
N LEU A 177 27.89 -1.41 -0.37
CA LEU A 177 28.50 -2.28 -1.37
C LEU A 177 29.42 -1.45 -2.27
N ARG A 178 30.61 -1.97 -2.57
CA ARG A 178 31.67 -1.30 -3.36
C ARG A 178 32.07 -2.21 -4.50
N GLY A 179 31.41 -2.10 -5.65
CA GLY A 179 31.74 -2.89 -6.84
C GLY A 179 31.64 -4.41 -6.64
N LEU A 180 30.61 -4.89 -5.93
CA LEU A 180 30.39 -6.32 -5.69
C LEU A 180 30.13 -7.04 -7.01
N SER A 181 30.96 -8.04 -7.32
CA SER A 181 30.73 -8.96 -8.43
C SER A 181 30.65 -10.39 -7.91
N LEU A 182 29.55 -11.08 -8.19
CA LEU A 182 29.23 -12.41 -7.65
C LEU A 182 28.35 -13.16 -8.64
N ASN A 183 28.68 -14.41 -8.91
CA ASN A 183 27.86 -15.34 -9.69
C ASN A 183 27.32 -16.43 -8.76
N ILE A 184 26.03 -16.73 -8.87
CA ILE A 184 25.34 -17.80 -8.15
C ILE A 184 24.78 -18.76 -9.19
N TYR A 185 25.03 -20.05 -9.00
CA TYR A 185 24.68 -21.09 -9.97
C TYR A 185 23.48 -21.91 -9.53
N GLU A 186 22.75 -22.46 -10.50
CA GLU A 186 21.61 -23.32 -10.25
C GLU A 186 22.03 -24.61 -9.55
N GLY A 187 21.30 -25.00 -8.49
CA GLY A 187 21.61 -26.20 -7.70
C GLY A 187 22.74 -26.04 -6.67
N GLN A 188 23.34 -24.84 -6.55
CA GLN A 188 24.33 -24.53 -5.52
C GLN A 188 23.69 -23.82 -4.32
N ILE A 189 24.08 -24.22 -3.12
CA ILE A 189 23.79 -23.46 -1.89
C ILE A 189 24.93 -22.45 -1.70
N THR A 190 24.63 -21.16 -1.89
CA THR A 190 25.58 -20.07 -1.64
C THR A 190 25.28 -19.42 -0.29
N ALA A 191 26.28 -19.34 0.59
CA ALA A 191 26.19 -18.67 1.88
C ALA A 191 26.99 -17.36 1.88
N LEU A 192 26.37 -16.26 2.33
CA LEU A 192 27.03 -14.95 2.50
C LEU A 192 27.46 -14.77 3.96
N LEU A 193 28.76 -14.87 4.24
CA LEU A 193 29.33 -14.66 5.58
C LEU A 193 30.09 -13.33 5.67
N GLY A 194 30.12 -12.75 6.87
CA GLY A 194 30.86 -11.53 7.16
C GLY A 194 30.49 -10.94 8.51
N HIS A 195 31.26 -9.98 9.01
CA HIS A 195 31.00 -9.32 10.28
C HIS A 195 29.74 -8.41 10.24
N SER A 196 29.18 -8.04 11.40
CA SER A 196 28.08 -7.06 11.43
C SER A 196 28.53 -5.75 10.76
N GLY A 197 27.69 -5.19 9.87
CA GLY A 197 28.01 -3.99 9.09
C GLY A 197 28.71 -4.23 7.75
N SER A 198 29.01 -5.49 7.37
CA SER A 198 29.67 -5.81 6.09
C SER A 198 28.80 -5.71 4.83
N GLY A 199 27.56 -5.21 4.93
CA GLY A 199 26.66 -5.06 3.78
C GLY A 199 25.81 -6.29 3.40
N LYS A 200 25.82 -7.38 4.18
CA LYS A 200 25.05 -8.62 3.88
C LYS A 200 23.52 -8.42 3.69
N THR A 201 22.93 -7.49 4.44
CA THR A 201 21.48 -7.21 4.39
C THR A 201 21.13 -6.09 3.40
N SER A 202 22.13 -5.55 2.69
CA SER A 202 21.97 -4.44 1.75
C SER A 202 21.60 -4.96 0.37
#